data_AF-O01726-F1
#
_entry.id   AF-O01726-F1
#
_cell.length_a   1.000
_cell.length_b   1.000
_cell.length_c   1.000
_cell.angle_alpha   90.00
_cell.angle_beta   90.00
_cell.angle_gamma   90.00
#
_symmetry.space_group_name_H-M   'P 1'
#
loop_
_entity.id
_entity.type
_entity.pdbx_description
1 polymer ?
#
loop_
_entity_poly.entity_id
_entity_poly.type
_entity_poly.pdbx_seq_one_letter_code
_entity_poly.pdbx_strand_id
1 'polypeptide(L)' 'MPILNLGHKWDHWMLSGASSDENGQTHRCFHFEKEFLECAGEIGKTRAIRECKPEYLDFLECIHM' A
#
# COMPACT_ATOMS: atom_id res chain seq x y z
N MET A 1 9.30 -4.70 -19.90
CA MET A 1 10.61 -4.44 -19.27
C MET A 1 10.84 -5.55 -18.25
N PRO A 2 11.94 -6.31 -18.32
CA PRO A 2 12.18 -7.41 -17.40
C PRO A 2 12.51 -6.86 -16.01
N ILE A 3 11.86 -7.41 -14.98
CA ILE A 3 12.04 -7.04 -13.58
C ILE A 3 13.34 -7.70 -13.09
N LEU A 4 14.47 -7.00 -13.27
CA LEU A 4 15.75 -7.45 -12.77
C LEU A 4 15.82 -7.15 -11.26
N ASN A 5 15.55 -8.15 -10.42
CA ASN A 5 15.67 -8.04 -8.96
C ASN A 5 17.14 -8.02 -8.54
N LEU A 6 17.84 -6.91 -8.79
CA LEU A 6 19.04 -6.57 -8.04
C LEU A 6 18.53 -6.06 -6.69
N GLY A 7 18.93 -6.68 -5.57
CA GLY A 7 18.43 -6.36 -4.21
C GLY A 7 18.65 -4.93 -3.71
N HIS A 8 18.99 -4.00 -4.60
CA HIS A 8 19.06 -2.59 -4.34
C HIS A 8 17.68 -1.95 -4.56
N LYS A 9 17.01 -1.65 -3.44
CA LYS A 9 15.72 -0.97 -3.39
C LYS A 9 15.88 0.54 -3.65
N TRP A 10 15.94 0.95 -4.91
CA TRP A 10 16.16 2.36 -5.31
C TRP A 10 14.94 3.27 -5.06
N ASP A 11 13.74 2.70 -5.06
CA ASP A 11 12.44 3.36 -5.12
C ASP A 11 11.48 2.95 -3.98
N HIS A 12 11.93 2.04 -3.10
CA HIS A 12 11.09 1.51 -2.02
C HIS A 12 10.70 2.57 -0.98
N TRP A 13 11.51 3.62 -0.85
CA TRP A 13 11.21 4.79 -0.01
C TRP A 13 10.09 5.67 -0.62
N MET A 14 9.84 5.61 -1.93
CA MET A 14 8.72 6.31 -2.58
C MET A 14 7.45 5.45 -2.67
N LEU A 15 7.57 4.13 -2.66
CA LEU A 15 6.44 3.20 -2.79
C LEU A 15 5.63 3.04 -1.50
N SER A 16 6.16 3.52 -0.38
CA SER A 16 5.56 3.36 0.93
C SER A 16 4.73 4.61 1.27
N GLY A 17 3.56 4.78 0.66
CA GLY A 17 2.57 5.74 1.17
C GLY A 17 2.22 5.45 2.64
N ALA A 18 2.25 4.16 2.99
CA ALA A 18 2.10 3.62 4.35
C ALA A 18 3.33 3.76 5.28
N SER A 19 4.43 4.38 4.86
CA SER A 19 5.46 4.82 5.81
C SER A 19 5.14 6.23 6.28
N SER A 20 5.11 6.45 7.60
CA SER A 20 5.01 7.79 8.16
C SER A 20 6.18 8.63 7.64
N ASP A 21 5.91 9.87 7.25
CA ASP A 21 6.95 10.83 6.87
C ASP A 21 7.96 10.98 8.01
N GLU A 22 9.17 11.48 7.71
CA GLU A 22 10.23 11.72 8.69
C GLU A 22 9.81 12.68 9.84
N ASN A 23 8.75 13.46 9.60
CA ASN A 23 8.09 14.33 10.59
C ASN A 23 6.94 13.66 11.37
N GLY A 24 6.73 12.36 11.20
CA GLY A 24 5.58 11.63 11.76
C GLY A 24 4.25 11.95 11.09
N GLN A 25 4.27 12.67 9.96
CA GLN A 25 3.06 13.01 9.22
C GLN A 25 2.53 11.77 8.51
N THR A 26 1.28 11.44 8.81
CA THR A 26 0.53 10.43 8.08
C THR A 26 -0.33 11.11 7.03
N HIS A 27 -0.42 10.52 5.85
CA HIS A 27 -1.38 10.99 4.86
C HIS A 27 -2.81 10.66 5.33
N ARG A 28 -3.82 11.37 4.81
CA ARG A 28 -5.21 11.29 5.30
C ARG A 28 -5.76 9.86 5.40
N CYS A 29 -5.38 8.99 4.47
CA CYS A 29 -5.85 7.61 4.36
C CYS A 29 -4.87 6.56 4.89
N PHE A 30 -3.88 6.97 5.69
CA PHE A 30 -2.79 6.10 6.15
C PHE A 30 -3.25 4.86 6.89
N HIS A 31 -4.30 5.01 7.70
CA HIS A 31 -4.88 3.89 8.43
C HIS A 31 -5.42 2.81 7.47
N PHE A 32 -6.21 3.23 6.48
CA PHE A 32 -6.80 2.33 5.48
C PHE A 32 -5.74 1.74 4.53
N GLU A 33 -4.72 2.53 4.15
CA GLU A 33 -3.61 2.00 3.35
C GLU A 33 -2.86 0.90 4.10
N LYS A 34 -2.60 1.12 5.40
CA LYS A 34 -1.94 0.14 6.25
C LYS A 34 -2.74 -1.16 6.35
N GLU A 35 -4.05 -1.09 6.65
CA GLU A 35 -4.89 -2.29 6.76
C GLU A 35 -4.98 -3.06 5.43
N PHE A 36 -5.11 -2.35 4.32
CA PHE A 36 -5.09 -2.97 3.00
C PHE A 36 -3.74 -3.66 2.71
N LEU A 37 -2.61 -3.05 3.05
CA LEU A 37 -1.28 -3.64 2.86
C LEU A 37 -1.01 -4.83 3.79
N GLU A 38 -1.47 -4.78 5.04
CA GLU A 38 -1.37 -5.90 5.98
C GLU A 38 -2.17 -7.11 5.48
N CYS A 39 -3.34 -6.88 4.87
CA CYS A 39 -4.12 -7.93 4.24
C CYS A 39 -3.52 -8.40 2.90
N ALA A 40 -3.06 -7.47 2.04
CA ALA A 40 -2.61 -7.75 0.68
C ALA A 40 -1.16 -8.26 0.56
N GLY A 41 -0.35 -8.07 1.61
CA GLY A 41 1.11 -8.24 1.59
C GLY A 41 1.59 -9.63 1.16
N GLU A 42 0.79 -10.68 1.41
CA GLU A 42 1.20 -12.08 1.17
C GLU A 42 0.51 -12.74 -0.03
N ILE A 43 -0.55 -12.14 -0.57
CA ILE A 43 -1.47 -12.79 -1.55
C ILE A 43 -1.36 -12.23 -2.96
N GLY A 44 -0.68 -11.09 -3.14
CA GLY A 44 -0.46 -10.45 -4.43
C GLY A 44 -1.70 -9.75 -5.00
N LYS A 45 -1.48 -8.78 -5.90
CA LYS A 45 -2.49 -7.80 -6.36
C LYS A 45 -3.81 -8.42 -6.85
N THR A 46 -3.76 -9.48 -7.67
CA THR A 46 -4.96 -10.08 -8.27
C THR A 46 -5.87 -10.73 -7.24
N ARG A 47 -5.30 -11.29 -6.16
CA ARG A 47 -6.02 -11.98 -5.10
C ARG A 47 -6.44 -11.02 -4.00
N ALA A 48 -5.60 -10.03 -3.68
CA ALA A 48 -5.90 -8.94 -2.74
C ALA A 48 -7.19 -8.18 -3.08
N ILE A 49 -7.50 -7.97 -4.37
CA ILE A 49 -8.74 -7.28 -4.79
C ILE A 49 -10.01 -8.08 -4.42
N ARG A 50 -9.91 -9.41 -4.30
CA ARG A 50 -11.05 -10.27 -3.95
C ARG A 50 -11.10 -10.59 -2.46
N GLU A 51 -9.94 -10.90 -1.86
CA GLU A 51 -9.83 -11.33 -0.47
C GLU A 51 -9.82 -10.14 0.50
N CYS A 52 -9.15 -9.05 0.16
CA CYS A 52 -9.09 -7.80 0.94
C CYS A 52 -10.01 -6.72 0.35
N LYS A 53 -11.17 -7.15 -0.16
CA LYS A 53 -12.14 -6.27 -0.81
C LYS A 53 -12.67 -5.16 0.12
N PRO A 54 -13.06 -5.42 1.38
CA PRO A 54 -13.57 -4.36 2.23
C PRO A 54 -12.50 -3.29 2.52
N GLU A 55 -11.29 -3.69 2.87
CA GLU A 55 -10.17 -2.78 3.16
C GLU A 55 -9.79 -1.96 1.92
N TYR A 56 -9.85 -2.57 0.74
CA TYR A 56 -9.62 -1.88 -0.53
C TYR A 56 -10.70 -0.83 -0.84
N LEU A 57 -11.96 -1.13 -0.53
CA LEU A 57 -13.07 -0.20 -0.72
C LEU A 57 -12.97 0.99 0.24
N ASP A 58 -12.67 0.73 1.51
CA ASP A 58 -12.49 1.79 2.52
C ASP A 58 -11.33 2.72 2.14
N PHE A 59 -10.23 2.16 1.63
CA PHE A 59 -9.11 2.94 1.12
C PHE A 59 -9.49 3.79 -0.10
N LEU A 60 -10.25 3.23 -1.05
CA LEU A 60 -10.73 3.97 -2.23
C LEU A 60 -11.71 5.08 -1.87
N GLU A 61 -12.63 4.82 -0.94
CA GLU A 61 -13.58 5.82 -0.44
C GLU A 61 -12.84 6.98 0.22
N CYS A 62 -11.81 6.68 1.03
CA CYS A 62 -11.01 7.71 1.68
C CYS A 62 -10.23 8.59 0.68
N ILE A 63 -9.70 8.03 -0.42
CA ILE A 63 -8.96 8.81 -1.42
C ILE A 63 -9.89 9.67 -2.27
N HIS A 64 -11.08 9.16 -2.60
CA HIS A 64 -12.02 9.83 -3.48
C HIS A 64 -12.89 10.90 -2.79
N MET A 65 -12.86 11.01 -1.46
CA MET A 65 -13.73 11.87 -0.67
C MET A 65 -13.01 12.96 0.15
#